data_AF-A0A2T6A1H4-F1
#
_entry.id   AF-A0A2T6A1H4-F1
#
_cell.length_a   1.000
_cell.length_b   1.000
_cell.length_c   1.000
_cell.angle_alpha   90.00
_cell.angle_beta   90.00
_cell.angle_gamma   90.00
#
_symmetry.space_group_name_H-M   'P 1'
#
loop_
_entity.id
_entity.type
_entity.pdbx_description
1 polymer ?
#
loop_
_entity_poly.entity_id
_entity_poly.type
_entity_poly.pdbx_seq_one_letter_code
_entity_poly.pdbx_strand_id
1 'polypeptide(L)'
;MAGAIALALVFCAASVVVYVAIPAAMGKPRPRRFDSLEALRAAAILFAPVWVLLVGHVLWALWGLASEFNPSVQDGDLRWHALAFVGLITSLGALISAPLALIRVWTTERQTRTAEQGHMTDRISKAVEQLGTEKTVKVIEEGESVEKTLPNIEVRIGGLLSLERIAQDSVTYDRGRDHVRVMEILCAYVRENAPASTARDDNPRYVWEAALAKAEEELSKDIEDKVQRHSEALELAHQRTGLKPSDLEWGGAATDWAASLPKPRQDIQISVSILGRVDKRVSRRPEGVIQAGICDGDQLGTRPDV
;
A
#
# COMPACT_ATOMS: atom_id res chain seq x y z
N MET A 1 50.02 12.88 -29.81
CA MET A 1 48.86 11.99 -30.05
C MET A 1 48.91 10.67 -29.26
N ALA A 2 50.04 9.96 -29.18
CA ALA A 2 50.11 8.66 -28.46
C ALA A 2 49.79 8.72 -26.95
N GLY A 3 50.17 9.80 -26.25
CA GLY A 3 49.91 9.94 -24.81
C GLY A 3 48.43 10.12 -24.44
N ALA A 4 47.64 10.76 -25.31
CA ALA A 4 46.21 10.97 -25.08
C ALA A 4 45.41 9.66 -25.23
N ILE A 5 45.81 8.81 -26.18
CA ILE A 5 45.19 7.50 -26.42
C ILE A 5 45.48 6.54 -25.26
N ALA A 6 46.71 6.54 -24.73
CA ALA A 6 47.07 5.74 -23.57
C ALA A 6 46.30 6.14 -22.31
N LEU A 7 46.12 7.45 -22.08
CA LEU A 7 45.35 7.96 -20.95
C LEU A 7 43.87 7.55 -21.06
N ALA A 8 43.28 7.66 -22.25
CA ALA A 8 41.90 7.25 -22.49
C ALA A 8 41.68 5.75 -22.25
N LEU A 9 42.64 4.89 -22.67
CA LEU A 9 42.55 3.44 -22.47
C LEU A 9 42.65 3.03 -20.99
N VAL A 10 43.55 3.67 -20.22
CA VAL A 10 43.70 3.41 -18.78
C VAL A 10 42.44 3.80 -18.02
N PHE A 11 41.80 4.90 -18.40
CA PHE A 11 40.55 5.34 -17.77
C PHE A 11 39.33 4.51 -18.17
N CYS A 12 39.25 4.04 -19.42
CA CYS A 12 38.25 3.06 -19.83
C CYS A 12 38.40 1.77 -19.01
N ALA A 13 39.63 1.29 -18.82
CA ALA A 13 39.90 0.13 -17.98
C ALA A 13 39.49 0.36 -16.51
N ALA A 14 39.77 1.54 -15.95
CA ALA A 14 39.36 1.89 -14.59
C ALA A 14 37.83 1.96 -14.43
N SER A 15 37.12 2.49 -15.43
CA SER A 15 35.65 2.54 -15.43
C SER A 15 35.02 1.14 -15.48
N VAL A 16 35.61 0.23 -16.26
CA VAL A 16 35.21 -1.19 -16.31
C VAL A 16 35.45 -1.88 -14.97
N VAL A 17 36.56 -1.60 -14.29
CA VAL A 17 36.85 -2.17 -12.95
C VAL A 17 35.81 -1.71 -11.92
N VAL A 18 35.44 -0.43 -11.93
CA VAL A 18 34.41 0.11 -11.04
C VAL A 18 33.03 -0.52 -11.34
N TYR A 19 32.70 -0.72 -12.62
CA TYR A 19 31.46 -1.38 -13.05
C TYR A 19 31.33 -2.82 -12.53
N VAL A 20 32.44 -3.56 -12.52
CA VAL A 20 32.46 -4.97 -12.10
C VAL A 20 32.50 -5.11 -10.57
N ALA A 21 33.20 -4.20 -9.87
CA ALA A 21 33.41 -4.30 -8.43
C ALA A 21 32.17 -3.92 -7.60
N ILE A 22 31.37 -2.95 -8.05
CA ILE A 22 30.20 -2.46 -7.29
C ILE A 22 29.09 -3.53 -7.11
N PRO A 23 28.66 -4.27 -8.15
CA PRO A 23 27.62 -5.29 -7.97
C PRO A 23 28.10 -6.54 -7.21
N ALA A 24 29.40 -6.83 -7.17
CA ALA A 24 29.94 -7.94 -6.39
C ALA A 24 29.90 -7.69 -4.87
N ALA A 25 29.91 -6.43 -4.45
CA ALA A 25 29.87 -6.04 -3.03
C ALA A 25 28.45 -5.97 -2.44
N MET A 26 27.41 -5.92 -3.28
CA MET A 26 26.02 -5.84 -2.82
C MET A 26 25.29 -7.16 -3.11
N GLY A 27 25.09 -7.97 -2.05
CA GLY A 27 24.53 -9.32 -2.12
C GLY A 27 23.18 -9.45 -2.85
N LYS A 28 22.89 -10.70 -3.27
CA LYS A 28 21.80 -11.13 -4.17
C LYS A 28 20.52 -10.27 -4.08
N PRO A 29 20.09 -9.62 -5.18
CA PRO A 29 18.88 -8.80 -5.18
C PRO A 29 17.62 -9.68 -5.05
N ARG A 30 16.80 -9.37 -4.05
CA ARG A 30 15.37 -9.77 -4.01
C ARG A 30 14.64 -9.15 -5.22
N PRO A 31 13.53 -9.74 -5.71
CA PRO A 31 12.85 -9.25 -6.92
C PRO A 31 12.29 -7.84 -6.69
N ARG A 32 13.11 -6.82 -6.98
CA ARG A 32 12.75 -5.42 -7.03
C ARG A 32 12.10 -5.20 -8.40
N ARG A 33 10.85 -4.75 -8.39
CA ARG A 33 10.30 -3.97 -9.51
C ARG A 33 11.33 -2.86 -9.78
N PHE A 34 11.91 -2.82 -10.97
CA PHE A 34 13.04 -1.97 -11.32
C PHE A 34 12.75 -0.51 -10.94
N ASP A 35 13.43 0.02 -9.93
CA ASP A 35 13.46 1.47 -9.70
C ASP A 35 14.32 2.06 -10.83
N SER A 36 13.66 2.64 -11.83
CA SER A 36 14.30 3.25 -12.99
C SER A 36 15.34 4.31 -12.59
N LEU A 37 15.16 4.99 -11.46
CA LEU A 37 16.18 5.87 -10.89
C LEU A 37 17.41 5.17 -10.36
N GLU A 38 17.28 4.02 -9.72
CA GLU A 38 18.45 3.30 -9.22
C GLU A 38 19.31 2.87 -10.41
N ALA A 39 18.68 2.41 -11.49
CA ALA A 39 19.34 2.12 -12.75
C ALA A 39 19.97 3.37 -13.38
N LEU A 40 19.25 4.50 -13.43
CA LEU A 40 19.76 5.77 -13.96
C LEU A 40 20.95 6.29 -13.15
N ARG A 41 20.89 6.20 -11.81
CA ARG A 41 21.97 6.59 -10.91
C ARG A 41 23.20 5.71 -11.11
N ALA A 42 23.01 4.39 -11.23
CA ALA A 42 24.10 3.46 -11.51
C ALA A 42 24.75 3.76 -12.87
N ALA A 43 23.95 4.02 -13.90
CA ALA A 43 24.43 4.45 -15.20
C ALA A 43 25.18 5.78 -15.13
N ALA A 44 24.66 6.77 -14.39
CA ALA A 44 25.34 8.05 -14.20
C ALA A 44 26.72 7.90 -13.53
N ILE A 45 26.83 7.03 -12.52
CA ILE A 45 28.12 6.72 -11.86
C ILE A 45 29.08 6.04 -12.84
N LEU A 46 28.58 5.11 -13.65
CA LEU A 46 29.38 4.41 -14.67
C LEU A 46 29.94 5.36 -15.74
N PHE A 47 29.14 6.31 -16.22
CA PHE A 47 29.56 7.25 -17.26
C PHE A 47 30.27 8.50 -16.73
N ALA A 48 30.22 8.77 -15.42
CA ALA A 48 30.88 9.92 -14.79
C ALA A 48 32.38 10.07 -15.14
N PRO A 49 33.25 9.03 -15.05
CA PRO A 49 34.66 9.20 -15.37
C PRO A 49 34.88 9.58 -16.84
N VAL A 50 34.12 8.96 -17.76
CA VAL A 50 34.18 9.27 -19.20
C VAL A 50 33.75 10.72 -19.45
N TRP A 51 32.68 11.17 -18.79
CA TRP A 51 32.17 12.54 -18.92
C TRP A 51 33.19 13.57 -18.40
N VAL A 52 33.82 13.34 -17.24
CA VAL A 52 34.83 14.25 -16.66
C VAL A 52 36.04 14.38 -17.60
N LEU A 53 36.48 13.28 -18.21
CA LEU A 53 37.57 13.30 -19.18
C LEU A 53 37.21 14.09 -20.43
N LEU A 54 35.98 13.92 -20.93
CA LEU A 54 35.50 14.63 -22.11
C LEU A 54 35.46 16.14 -21.83
N VAL A 55 34.96 16.57 -20.67
CA VAL A 55 35.02 17.98 -20.23
C VAL A 55 36.47 18.46 -20.12
N GLY A 56 37.35 17.69 -19.49
CA GLY A 56 38.77 18.03 -19.37
C GLY A 56 39.46 18.18 -20.73
N HIS A 57 39.12 17.32 -21.69
CA HIS A 57 39.64 17.39 -23.06
C HIS A 57 39.16 18.65 -23.79
N VAL A 58 37.89 19.00 -23.68
CA VAL A 58 37.34 20.22 -24.28
C VAL A 58 37.99 21.47 -23.67
N LEU A 59 38.17 21.51 -22.34
CA LEU A 59 38.86 22.62 -21.67
C LEU A 59 40.34 22.74 -22.09
N TRP A 60 41.04 21.60 -22.21
CA TRP A 60 42.41 21.58 -22.70
C TRP A 60 42.52 22.04 -24.15
N ALA A 61 41.61 21.61 -25.03
CA ALA A 61 41.55 22.04 -26.42
C ALA A 61 41.24 23.54 -26.55
N LEU A 62 40.32 24.07 -25.76
CA LEU A 62 40.02 25.50 -25.68
C LEU A 62 41.24 26.30 -25.23
N TRP A 63 41.96 25.81 -24.22
CA TRP A 63 43.19 26.44 -23.75
C TRP A 63 44.27 26.46 -24.84
N GLY A 64 44.50 25.32 -25.51
CA GLY A 64 45.45 25.23 -26.61
C GLY A 64 45.13 26.21 -27.73
N LEU A 65 43.88 26.23 -28.18
CA LEU A 65 43.41 27.14 -29.23
C LEU A 65 43.53 28.62 -28.84
N ALA A 66 43.30 28.94 -27.56
CA ALA A 66 43.48 30.30 -27.05
C ALA A 66 44.96 30.71 -26.97
N SER A 67 45.85 29.77 -26.62
CA SER A 67 47.29 30.04 -26.52
C SER A 67 48.00 30.20 -27.86
N GLU A 68 47.48 29.55 -28.92
CA GLU A 68 48.02 29.61 -30.29
C GLU A 68 47.42 30.76 -31.12
N PHE A 69 46.54 31.56 -30.54
CA PHE A 69 45.88 32.65 -31.25
C PHE A 69 46.88 33.74 -31.69
N ASN A 70 47.06 33.89 -33.01
CA ASN A 70 47.89 34.94 -33.60
C ASN A 70 47.07 35.79 -34.59
N PRO A 71 46.79 37.08 -34.29
CA PRO A 71 45.94 37.94 -35.12
C PRO A 71 46.61 38.39 -36.44
N SER A 72 47.87 38.05 -36.69
CA SER A 72 48.62 38.45 -37.89
C SER A 72 48.62 37.42 -39.03
N VAL A 73 47.84 36.35 -38.92
CA VAL A 73 47.79 35.23 -39.88
C VAL A 73 46.77 35.47 -41.01
N GLN A 74 47.02 34.90 -42.20
CA GLN A 74 46.16 34.94 -43.40
C GLN A 74 44.67 34.64 -43.10
N ASP A 75 43.77 35.35 -43.79
CA ASP A 75 42.29 35.30 -43.62
C ASP A 75 41.66 33.88 -43.57
N GLY A 76 42.27 32.90 -44.23
CA GLY A 76 41.79 31.52 -44.25
C GLY A 76 41.90 30.81 -42.91
N ASP A 77 43.00 30.99 -42.19
CA ASP A 77 43.23 30.31 -40.92
C ASP A 77 42.38 30.91 -39.80
N LEU A 78 42.17 32.23 -39.82
CA LEU A 78 41.36 32.91 -38.79
C LEU A 78 39.91 32.39 -38.74
N ARG A 79 39.31 32.07 -39.90
CA ARG A 79 37.94 31.54 -39.99
C ARG A 79 37.83 30.15 -39.35
N TRP A 80 38.77 29.26 -39.63
CA TRP A 80 38.79 27.92 -39.05
C TRP A 80 39.05 27.94 -37.54
N HIS A 81 39.91 28.85 -37.06
CA HIS A 81 40.11 29.07 -35.62
C HIS A 81 38.82 29.55 -34.94
N ALA A 82 38.14 30.52 -35.54
CA ALA A 82 36.87 31.01 -35.02
C ALA A 82 35.79 29.92 -34.97
N LEU A 83 35.66 29.12 -36.03
CA LEU A 83 34.70 28.00 -36.07
C LEU A 83 35.03 26.92 -35.03
N ALA A 84 36.30 26.56 -34.87
CA ALA A 84 36.73 25.58 -33.86
C ALA A 84 36.43 26.08 -32.44
N PHE A 85 36.68 27.36 -32.16
CA PHE A 85 36.41 27.98 -30.86
C PHE A 85 34.92 27.96 -30.52
N VAL A 86 34.06 28.37 -31.47
CA VAL A 86 32.60 28.32 -31.31
C VAL A 86 32.14 26.88 -31.07
N GLY A 87 32.62 25.92 -31.87
CA GLY A 87 32.26 24.51 -31.73
C GLY A 87 32.63 23.91 -30.38
N LEU A 88 33.80 24.25 -29.84
CA LEU A 88 34.24 23.81 -28.52
C LEU A 88 33.42 24.47 -27.39
N ILE A 89 33.09 25.75 -27.49
CA ILE A 89 32.20 26.42 -26.52
C ILE A 89 30.81 25.79 -26.53
N THR A 90 30.24 25.54 -27.71
CA THR A 90 28.94 24.86 -27.85
C THR A 90 28.99 23.46 -27.22
N SER A 91 30.06 22.71 -27.47
CA SER A 91 30.27 21.39 -26.89
C SER A 91 30.38 21.44 -25.36
N LEU A 92 31.11 22.42 -24.81
CA LEU A 92 31.21 22.63 -23.37
C LEU A 92 29.85 22.95 -22.74
N GLY A 93 29.07 23.83 -23.38
CA GLY A 93 27.70 24.13 -22.95
C GLY A 93 26.80 22.90 -22.94
N ALA A 94 26.89 22.05 -23.97
CA ALA A 94 26.16 20.79 -24.03
C ALA A 94 26.57 19.84 -22.89
N LEU A 95 27.88 19.71 -22.62
CA LEU A 95 28.36 18.86 -21.54
C LEU A 95 27.88 19.31 -20.17
N ILE A 96 27.90 20.62 -19.88
CA ILE A 96 27.41 21.20 -18.62
C ILE A 96 25.89 20.98 -18.44
N SER A 97 25.13 20.96 -19.54
CA SER A 97 23.68 20.74 -19.47
C SER A 97 23.30 19.32 -19.01
N ALA A 98 24.13 18.31 -19.31
CA ALA A 98 23.86 16.91 -18.97
C ALA A 98 23.70 16.64 -17.45
N PRO A 99 24.66 17.03 -16.57
CA PRO A 99 24.50 16.83 -15.13
C PRO A 99 23.35 17.66 -14.55
N LEU A 100 23.09 18.87 -15.07
CA LEU A 100 21.95 19.69 -14.63
C LEU A 100 20.61 19.03 -14.97
N ALA A 101 20.49 18.41 -16.14
CA ALA A 101 19.30 17.64 -16.51
C ALA A 101 19.10 16.43 -15.58
N LEU A 102 20.17 15.69 -15.22
CA LEU A 102 20.10 14.57 -14.28
C LEU A 102 19.70 15.01 -12.87
N ILE A 103 20.27 16.10 -12.36
CA ILE A 103 19.88 16.68 -11.07
C ILE A 103 18.40 17.05 -11.10
N ARG A 104 17.93 17.70 -12.18
CA ARG A 104 16.53 18.08 -12.35
C ARG A 104 15.60 16.88 -12.33
N VAL A 105 15.91 15.82 -13.09
CA VAL A 105 15.11 14.57 -13.11
C VAL A 105 14.99 14.00 -11.70
N TRP A 106 16.11 13.91 -10.97
CA TRP A 106 16.13 13.38 -9.61
C TRP A 106 15.36 14.25 -8.60
N THR A 107 15.48 15.60 -8.68
CA THR A 107 14.71 16.49 -7.82
C THR A 107 13.21 16.43 -8.13
N THR A 108 12.87 16.37 -9.42
CA THR A 108 11.47 16.27 -9.86
C THR A 108 10.85 14.98 -9.38
N GLU A 109 11.54 13.84 -9.48
CA GLU A 109 10.98 12.59 -8.95
C GLU A 109 10.77 12.61 -7.43
N ARG A 110 11.72 13.15 -6.67
CA ARG A 110 11.55 13.29 -5.21
C ARG A 110 10.35 14.15 -4.88
N GLN A 111 10.13 15.23 -5.64
CA GLN A 111 8.95 16.07 -5.51
C GLN A 111 7.68 15.30 -5.88
N THR A 112 7.67 14.58 -7.01
CA THR A 112 6.53 13.76 -7.44
C THR A 112 6.15 12.72 -6.40
N ARG A 113 7.13 11.97 -5.87
CA ARG A 113 6.86 10.95 -4.84
C ARG A 113 6.29 11.57 -3.56
N THR A 114 6.77 12.75 -3.17
CA THR A 114 6.23 13.47 -2.00
C THR A 114 4.81 13.97 -2.29
N ALA A 115 4.55 14.47 -3.49
CA ALA A 115 3.22 14.89 -3.93
C ALA A 115 2.24 13.71 -3.99
N GLU A 116 2.65 12.56 -4.52
CA GLU A 116 1.87 11.31 -4.53
C GLU A 116 1.50 10.87 -3.10
N GLN A 117 2.47 10.90 -2.17
CA GLN A 117 2.23 10.60 -0.76
C GLN A 117 1.29 11.62 -0.10
N GLY A 118 1.43 12.91 -0.43
CA GLY A 118 0.54 13.97 0.02
C GLY A 118 -0.89 13.74 -0.47
N HIS A 119 -1.08 13.44 -1.75
CA HIS A 119 -2.38 13.12 -2.33
C HIS A 119 -3.01 11.86 -1.72
N MET A 120 -2.21 10.83 -1.41
CA MET A 120 -2.76 9.63 -0.76
C MET A 120 -3.23 9.94 0.67
N THR A 121 -2.42 10.69 1.43
CA THR A 121 -2.77 11.11 2.78
C THR A 121 -4.04 11.98 2.76
N ASP A 122 -4.13 12.91 1.82
CA ASP A 122 -5.30 13.76 1.63
C ASP A 122 -6.55 12.94 1.29
N ARG A 123 -6.45 11.96 0.39
CA ARG A 123 -7.56 11.05 0.07
C ARG A 123 -8.04 10.26 1.28
N ILE A 124 -7.13 9.74 2.11
CA ILE A 124 -7.48 9.04 3.35
C ILE A 124 -8.17 10.01 4.32
N SER A 125 -7.58 11.19 4.55
CA SER A 125 -8.16 12.22 5.42
C SER A 125 -9.55 12.64 4.98
N LYS A 126 -9.76 12.84 3.67
CA LYS A 126 -11.07 13.20 3.11
C LYS A 126 -12.09 12.09 3.30
N ALA A 127 -11.69 10.83 3.11
CA ALA A 127 -12.57 9.70 3.35
C ALA A 127 -12.94 9.58 4.83
N VAL A 128 -12.00 9.83 5.75
CA VAL A 128 -12.26 9.86 7.21
C VAL A 128 -13.18 11.03 7.58
N GLU A 129 -13.01 12.21 6.99
CA GLU A 129 -13.92 13.35 7.16
C GLU A 129 -15.35 13.00 6.72
N GLN A 130 -15.49 12.28 5.60
CA GLN A 130 -16.78 11.77 5.14
C GLN A 130 -17.41 10.77 6.14
N LEU A 131 -16.61 9.96 6.84
CA LEU A 131 -17.11 9.07 7.90
C LEU A 131 -17.69 9.85 9.10
N GLY A 132 -17.17 11.04 9.36
CA GLY A 132 -17.63 11.93 10.42
C GLY A 132 -18.80 12.83 10.02
N THR A 133 -19.32 12.73 8.79
CA THR A 133 -20.38 13.64 8.33
C THR A 133 -21.71 13.34 9.02
N GLU A 134 -22.39 14.40 9.44
CA GLU A 134 -23.69 14.40 10.10
C GLU A 134 -24.68 15.25 9.30
N LYS A 135 -25.98 14.96 9.44
CA LYS A 135 -27.08 15.71 8.86
C LYS A 135 -28.07 16.09 9.96
N THR A 136 -28.48 17.35 9.99
CA THR A 136 -29.54 17.81 10.87
C THR A 136 -30.89 17.56 10.19
N VAL A 137 -31.73 16.78 10.85
CA VAL A 137 -33.08 16.46 10.36
C VAL A 137 -34.08 17.04 11.35
N LYS A 138 -35.05 17.80 10.82
CA LYS A 138 -36.19 18.28 11.61
C LYS A 138 -37.16 17.13 11.76
N VAL A 139 -37.26 16.59 12.96
CA VAL A 139 -38.22 15.54 13.32
C VAL A 139 -39.36 16.21 14.07
N ILE A 140 -40.60 15.95 13.67
CA ILE A 140 -41.77 16.44 14.39
C ILE A 140 -42.08 15.42 15.48
N GLU A 141 -41.85 15.80 16.73
CA GLU A 141 -42.22 15.01 17.91
C GLU A 141 -43.28 15.78 18.69
N GLU A 142 -44.41 15.14 18.99
CA GLU A 142 -45.52 15.73 19.77
C GLU A 142 -46.06 17.07 19.24
N GLY A 143 -45.93 17.34 17.93
CA GLY A 143 -46.39 18.57 17.30
C GLY A 143 -45.38 19.73 17.33
N GLU A 144 -44.21 19.54 17.93
CA GLU A 144 -43.11 20.50 17.93
C GLU A 144 -41.96 20.02 17.01
N SER A 145 -41.34 20.94 16.26
CA SER A 145 -40.20 20.61 15.41
C SER A 145 -38.92 20.53 16.22
N VAL A 146 -38.40 19.33 16.47
CA VAL A 146 -37.13 19.10 17.15
C VAL A 146 -36.03 18.83 16.11
N GLU A 147 -34.94 19.60 16.18
CA GLU A 147 -33.76 19.36 15.34
C GLU A 147 -32.93 18.21 15.94
N LYS A 148 -32.80 17.09 15.21
CA LYS A 148 -31.95 15.96 15.60
C LYS A 148 -30.77 15.83 14.64
N THR A 149 -29.57 15.72 15.21
CA THR A 149 -28.35 15.45 14.45
C THR A 149 -28.19 13.94 14.27
N LEU A 150 -28.20 13.48 13.02
CA LEU A 150 -28.05 12.08 12.67
C LEU A 150 -26.83 11.87 11.76
N PRO A 151 -26.20 10.69 11.78
CA PRO A 151 -25.21 10.30 10.80
C PRO A 151 -25.68 10.50 9.35
N ASN A 152 -24.86 11.14 8.52
CA ASN A 152 -25.13 11.24 7.08
C ASN A 152 -24.66 9.96 6.39
N ILE A 153 -25.54 8.97 6.32
CA ILE A 153 -25.23 7.62 5.84
C ILE A 153 -24.75 7.65 4.38
N GLU A 154 -25.34 8.48 3.54
CA GLU A 154 -25.02 8.58 2.12
C GLU A 154 -23.57 9.02 1.90
N VAL A 155 -23.10 10.01 2.68
CA VAL A 155 -21.71 10.49 2.63
C VAL A 155 -20.74 9.49 3.26
N ARG A 156 -21.14 8.87 4.39
CA ARG A 156 -20.33 7.84 5.07
C ARG A 156 -20.05 6.65 4.16
N ILE A 157 -21.03 6.21 3.38
CA ILE A 157 -20.86 5.14 2.37
C ILE A 157 -19.82 5.53 1.33
N GLY A 158 -19.85 6.78 0.84
CA GLY A 158 -18.83 7.30 -0.08
C GLY A 158 -17.41 7.25 0.50
N GLY A 159 -17.27 7.57 1.79
CA GLY A 159 -16.01 7.47 2.52
C GLY A 159 -15.51 6.03 2.64
N LEU A 160 -16.41 5.10 3.03
CA LEU A 160 -16.08 3.67 3.16
C LEU A 160 -15.63 3.05 1.84
N LEU A 161 -16.34 3.31 0.74
CA LEU A 161 -15.97 2.80 -0.59
C LEU A 161 -14.67 3.43 -1.11
N SER A 162 -14.42 4.69 -0.75
CA SER A 162 -13.14 5.35 -1.07
C SER A 162 -11.97 4.71 -0.31
N LEU A 163 -12.16 4.41 0.97
CA LEU A 163 -11.19 3.68 1.80
C LEU A 163 -10.94 2.28 1.26
N GLU A 164 -11.98 1.53 0.90
CA GLU A 164 -11.84 0.22 0.27
C GLU A 164 -10.96 0.31 -0.98
N ARG A 165 -11.27 1.25 -1.88
CA ARG A 165 -10.49 1.45 -3.09
C ARG A 165 -9.02 1.76 -2.77
N ILE A 166 -8.76 2.64 -1.79
CA ILE A 166 -7.39 2.95 -1.36
C ILE A 166 -6.67 1.70 -0.84
N ALA A 167 -7.34 0.89 -0.01
CA ALA A 167 -6.77 -0.34 0.51
C ALA A 167 -6.43 -1.34 -0.61
N GLN A 168 -7.32 -1.50 -1.58
CA GLN A 168 -7.11 -2.38 -2.74
C GLN A 168 -6.00 -1.88 -3.67
N ASP A 169 -5.99 -0.57 -3.97
CA ASP A 169 -4.94 0.08 -4.76
C ASP A 169 -3.59 -0.09 -4.05
N SER A 170 -3.55 0.05 -2.72
CA SER A 170 -2.32 -0.10 -1.93
C SER A 170 -1.77 -1.52 -1.98
N VAL A 171 -2.61 -2.56 -1.88
CA VAL A 171 -2.19 -3.96 -2.06
C VAL A 171 -1.68 -4.21 -3.47
N THR A 172 -2.40 -3.68 -4.47
CA THR A 172 -2.10 -3.92 -5.89
C THR A 172 -0.82 -3.23 -6.36
N TYR A 173 -0.60 -1.97 -5.96
CA TYR A 173 0.46 -1.13 -6.51
C TYR A 173 1.58 -0.81 -5.51
N ASP A 174 1.28 -0.75 -4.20
CA ASP A 174 2.19 -0.24 -3.15
C ASP A 174 2.60 -1.29 -2.09
N ARG A 175 2.48 -2.59 -2.41
CA ARG A 175 2.83 -3.71 -1.49
C ARG A 175 2.08 -3.66 -0.15
N GLY A 176 0.88 -3.10 -0.14
CA GLY A 176 0.04 -2.99 1.06
C GLY A 176 0.45 -1.90 2.05
N ARG A 177 1.23 -0.88 1.61
CA ARG A 177 1.71 0.23 2.46
C ARG A 177 0.63 0.85 3.35
N ASP A 178 -0.54 1.13 2.77
CA ASP A 178 -1.65 1.84 3.41
C ASP A 178 -2.83 0.93 3.73
N HIS A 179 -2.80 -0.33 3.25
CA HIS A 179 -3.84 -1.31 3.49
C HIS A 179 -4.11 -1.51 5.00
N VAL A 180 -3.05 -1.74 5.78
CA VAL A 180 -3.18 -1.96 7.24
C VAL A 180 -3.79 -0.74 7.93
N ARG A 181 -3.33 0.47 7.59
CA ARG A 181 -3.88 1.71 8.16
C ARG A 181 -5.37 1.87 7.85
N VAL A 182 -5.78 1.57 6.61
CA VAL A 182 -7.21 1.62 6.25
C VAL A 182 -8.01 0.59 7.04
N MET A 183 -7.51 -0.64 7.20
CA MET A 183 -8.19 -1.66 8.01
C MET A 183 -8.31 -1.25 9.47
N GLU A 184 -7.30 -0.59 10.05
CA GLU A 184 -7.35 -0.03 11.40
C GLU A 184 -8.43 1.06 11.52
N ILE A 185 -8.55 1.95 10.53
CA ILE A 185 -9.60 2.97 10.47
C ILE A 185 -10.98 2.32 10.42
N LEU A 186 -11.19 1.30 9.58
CA LEU A 186 -12.46 0.59 9.47
C LEU A 186 -12.81 -0.16 10.77
N CYS A 187 -11.83 -0.82 11.38
CA CYS A 187 -12.00 -1.47 12.69
C CYS A 187 -12.37 -0.47 13.79
N ALA A 188 -11.70 0.68 13.83
CA ALA A 188 -12.03 1.75 14.78
C ALA A 188 -13.44 2.30 14.52
N TYR A 189 -13.81 2.51 13.26
CA TYR A 189 -15.12 2.98 12.87
C TYR A 189 -16.24 2.03 13.34
N VAL A 190 -16.08 0.73 13.10
CA VAL A 190 -17.04 -0.29 13.55
C VAL A 190 -17.09 -0.34 15.09
N ARG A 191 -15.94 -0.29 15.77
CA ARG A 191 -15.89 -0.31 17.24
C ARG A 191 -16.62 0.87 17.86
N GLU A 192 -16.52 2.05 17.25
CA GLU A 192 -17.15 3.28 17.75
C GLU A 192 -18.64 3.35 17.41
N ASN A 193 -19.04 2.92 16.21
CA ASN A 193 -20.43 3.05 15.74
C ASN A 193 -21.29 1.79 15.98
N ALA A 194 -20.69 0.67 16.38
CA ALA A 194 -21.34 -0.59 16.73
C ALA A 194 -20.59 -1.30 17.89
N PRO A 195 -20.56 -0.69 19.09
CA PRO A 195 -19.80 -1.21 20.21
C PRO A 195 -20.39 -2.52 20.76
N ALA A 196 -19.51 -3.45 21.14
CA ALA A 196 -19.88 -4.74 21.71
C ALA A 196 -20.69 -4.61 23.02
N SER A 197 -20.54 -3.50 23.76
CA SER A 197 -21.30 -3.23 24.98
C SER A 197 -22.80 -3.04 24.76
N THR A 198 -23.22 -2.76 23.53
CA THR A 198 -24.63 -2.65 23.14
C THR A 198 -25.16 -3.92 22.48
N ALA A 199 -24.33 -4.96 22.35
CA ALA A 199 -24.75 -6.23 21.80
C ALA A 199 -25.74 -6.91 22.76
N ARG A 200 -26.69 -7.68 22.20
CA ARG A 200 -27.59 -8.50 23.00
C ARG A 200 -26.85 -9.75 23.49
N ASP A 201 -27.00 -10.05 24.77
CA ASP A 201 -26.39 -11.22 25.41
C ASP A 201 -27.20 -12.52 25.21
N ASP A 202 -28.29 -12.46 24.44
CA ASP A 202 -29.21 -13.58 24.20
C ASP A 202 -28.81 -14.45 22.99
N ASN A 203 -27.61 -14.29 22.47
CA ASN A 203 -27.09 -15.15 21.40
C ASN A 203 -27.07 -16.62 21.87
N PRO A 204 -27.73 -17.55 21.16
CA PRO A 204 -27.77 -18.96 21.52
C PRO A 204 -26.40 -19.59 21.77
N ARG A 205 -25.37 -19.15 21.02
CA ARG A 205 -24.00 -19.63 21.21
C ARG A 205 -23.40 -19.13 22.53
N TYR A 206 -23.55 -17.86 22.88
CA TYR A 206 -23.05 -17.34 24.16
C TYR A 206 -23.79 -17.95 25.34
N VAL A 207 -25.12 -18.11 25.23
CA VAL A 207 -25.94 -18.77 26.25
C VAL A 207 -25.49 -20.22 26.45
N TRP A 208 -25.25 -20.96 25.36
CA TRP A 208 -24.73 -22.32 25.40
C TRP A 208 -23.34 -22.41 26.02
N GLU A 209 -22.39 -21.59 25.55
CA GLU A 209 -21.00 -21.59 26.02
C GLU A 209 -20.92 -21.23 27.51
N ALA A 210 -21.73 -20.27 27.97
CA ALA A 210 -21.82 -19.92 29.38
C ALA A 210 -22.39 -21.07 30.23
N ALA A 211 -23.43 -21.75 29.74
CA ALA A 211 -24.02 -22.90 30.43
C ALA A 211 -23.05 -24.10 30.49
N LEU A 212 -22.31 -24.35 29.41
CA LEU A 212 -21.29 -25.38 29.33
C LEU A 212 -20.13 -25.10 30.28
N ALA A 213 -19.57 -23.89 30.26
CA ALA A 213 -18.48 -23.50 31.16
C ALA A 213 -18.88 -23.67 32.63
N LYS A 214 -20.10 -23.24 32.98
CA LYS A 214 -20.64 -23.42 34.34
C LYS A 214 -20.82 -24.89 34.71
N ALA A 215 -21.30 -25.71 33.79
CA ALA A 215 -21.43 -27.16 34.00
C ALA A 215 -20.06 -27.84 34.18
N GLU A 216 -19.07 -27.51 33.36
CA GLU A 216 -17.71 -28.04 33.48
C GLU A 216 -17.05 -27.66 34.81
N GLU A 217 -17.25 -26.42 35.27
CA GLU A 217 -16.76 -25.95 36.57
C GLU A 217 -17.41 -26.71 37.73
N GLU A 218 -18.74 -26.90 37.69
CA GLU A 218 -19.46 -27.64 38.72
C GLU A 218 -19.02 -29.11 38.77
N LEU A 219 -18.94 -29.79 37.63
CA LEU A 219 -18.56 -31.20 37.55
C LEU A 219 -17.06 -31.44 37.80
N SER A 220 -16.20 -30.42 37.67
CA SER A 220 -14.77 -30.51 38.00
C SER A 220 -14.49 -30.94 39.44
N LYS A 221 -15.46 -30.79 40.33
CA LYS A 221 -15.36 -31.16 41.74
C LYS A 221 -15.55 -32.65 41.98
N ASP A 222 -16.35 -33.31 41.14
CA ASP A 222 -16.81 -34.68 41.36
C ASP A 222 -16.17 -35.67 40.37
N ILE A 223 -15.76 -35.21 39.18
CA ILE A 223 -15.26 -36.07 38.10
C ILE A 223 -13.87 -35.58 37.66
N GLU A 224 -12.83 -36.38 37.93
CA GLU A 224 -11.47 -36.06 37.48
C GLU A 224 -11.28 -36.28 35.98
N ASP A 225 -11.90 -37.32 35.41
CA ASP A 225 -11.74 -37.66 34.00
C ASP A 225 -12.30 -36.54 33.10
N LYS A 226 -11.43 -36.01 32.23
CA LYS A 226 -11.76 -34.85 31.39
C LYS A 226 -12.81 -35.18 30.33
N VAL A 227 -12.75 -36.38 29.77
CA VAL A 227 -13.64 -36.80 28.69
C VAL A 227 -15.04 -37.00 29.24
N GLN A 228 -15.15 -37.73 30.35
CA GLN A 228 -16.40 -37.93 31.06
C GLN A 228 -17.02 -36.61 31.51
N ARG A 229 -16.23 -35.70 32.12
CA ARG A 229 -16.72 -34.37 32.48
C ARG A 229 -17.29 -33.61 31.32
N HIS A 230 -16.58 -33.57 30.20
CA HIS A 230 -17.02 -32.81 29.05
C HIS A 230 -18.32 -33.40 28.48
N SER A 231 -18.43 -34.73 28.38
CA SER A 231 -19.68 -35.36 27.92
C SER A 231 -20.87 -35.07 28.84
N GLU A 232 -20.68 -35.17 30.16
CA GLU A 232 -21.75 -34.89 31.12
C GLU A 232 -22.08 -33.38 31.18
N ALA A 233 -21.09 -32.51 31.03
CA ALA A 233 -21.30 -31.06 30.97
C ALA A 233 -22.10 -30.65 29.71
N LEU A 234 -21.87 -31.31 28.57
CA LEU A 234 -22.69 -31.13 27.36
C LEU A 234 -24.14 -31.51 27.61
N GLU A 235 -24.40 -32.64 28.27
CA GLU A 235 -25.76 -33.06 28.63
C GLU A 235 -26.43 -32.07 29.60
N LEU A 236 -25.70 -31.61 30.63
CA LEU A 236 -26.21 -30.66 31.61
C LEU A 236 -26.50 -29.28 30.98
N ALA A 237 -25.63 -28.81 30.07
CA ALA A 237 -25.85 -27.59 29.32
C ALA A 237 -27.11 -27.70 28.43
N HIS A 238 -27.33 -28.87 27.81
CA HIS A 238 -28.55 -29.14 27.05
C HIS A 238 -29.80 -29.07 27.91
N GLN A 239 -29.78 -29.71 29.08
CA GLN A 239 -30.91 -29.66 30.01
C GLN A 239 -31.22 -28.24 30.50
N ARG A 240 -30.20 -27.38 30.66
CA ARG A 240 -30.34 -25.99 31.12
C ARG A 240 -30.88 -25.04 30.07
N THR A 241 -30.42 -25.19 28.83
CA THR A 241 -30.65 -24.21 27.75
C THR A 241 -31.68 -24.69 26.73
N GLY A 242 -31.91 -26.00 26.65
CA GLY A 242 -32.66 -26.63 25.57
C GLY A 242 -31.91 -26.72 24.24
N LEU A 243 -30.69 -26.18 24.16
CA LEU A 243 -29.88 -26.14 22.93
C LEU A 243 -28.96 -27.36 22.85
N LYS A 244 -28.56 -27.76 21.64
CA LYS A 244 -27.49 -28.73 21.38
C LYS A 244 -26.43 -28.10 20.48
N PRO A 245 -25.21 -28.67 20.41
CA PRO A 245 -24.17 -28.19 19.50
C PRO A 245 -24.63 -28.09 18.04
N SER A 246 -25.46 -29.04 17.57
CA SER A 246 -26.06 -29.03 16.23
C SER A 246 -26.96 -27.82 15.97
N ASP A 247 -27.59 -27.27 17.01
CA ASP A 247 -28.47 -26.10 16.87
C ASP A 247 -27.68 -24.80 16.74
N LEU A 248 -26.36 -24.83 17.00
CA LEU A 248 -25.44 -23.71 16.86
C LEU A 248 -24.71 -23.70 15.51
N GLU A 249 -24.96 -24.70 14.68
CA GLU A 249 -24.45 -24.79 13.32
C GLU A 249 -25.28 -23.92 12.36
N TRP A 250 -24.78 -23.79 11.13
CA TRP A 250 -25.43 -23.00 10.10
C TRP A 250 -26.81 -23.60 9.75
N GLY A 251 -27.85 -22.76 9.76
CA GLY A 251 -29.24 -23.18 9.60
C GLY A 251 -29.94 -23.62 10.88
N GLY A 252 -29.29 -23.54 12.05
CA GLY A 252 -29.90 -23.81 13.36
C GLY A 252 -30.40 -22.55 14.09
N ALA A 253 -30.63 -22.69 15.40
CA ALA A 253 -31.12 -21.65 16.30
C ALA A 253 -30.27 -20.37 16.29
N ALA A 254 -28.96 -20.48 16.10
CA ALA A 254 -28.08 -19.30 15.97
C ALA A 254 -28.37 -18.49 14.69
N THR A 255 -28.75 -19.17 13.60
CA THR A 255 -29.10 -18.52 12.32
C THR A 255 -30.48 -17.87 12.42
N ASP A 256 -31.45 -18.55 13.04
CA ASP A 256 -32.79 -18.01 13.29
C ASP A 256 -32.74 -16.78 14.21
N TRP A 257 -31.94 -16.86 15.28
CA TRP A 257 -31.68 -15.71 16.15
C TRP A 257 -31.09 -14.54 15.36
N ALA A 258 -30.05 -14.77 14.56
CA ALA A 258 -29.43 -13.72 13.75
C ALA A 258 -30.41 -13.10 12.75
N ALA A 259 -31.28 -13.91 12.13
CA ALA A 259 -32.32 -13.45 11.20
C ALA A 259 -33.43 -12.65 11.90
N SER A 260 -33.66 -12.89 13.19
CA SER A 260 -34.64 -12.15 13.98
C SER A 260 -34.19 -10.74 14.37
N LEU A 261 -32.88 -10.44 14.26
CA LEU A 261 -32.32 -9.16 14.65
C LEU A 261 -32.67 -8.05 13.64
N PRO A 262 -32.82 -6.79 14.10
CA PRO A 262 -32.96 -5.67 13.19
C PRO A 262 -31.72 -5.55 12.32
N LYS A 263 -31.90 -5.24 11.03
CA LYS A 263 -30.79 -5.04 10.11
C LYS A 263 -29.88 -3.91 10.63
N PRO A 264 -28.55 -4.13 10.72
CA PRO A 264 -27.63 -3.10 11.15
C PRO A 264 -27.64 -1.91 10.18
N ARG A 265 -27.12 -0.76 10.61
CA ARG A 265 -27.00 0.41 9.72
C ARG A 265 -26.16 0.08 8.48
N GLN A 266 -26.49 0.69 7.35
CA GLN A 266 -25.91 0.36 6.06
C GLN A 266 -24.39 0.60 5.99
N ASP A 267 -23.91 1.67 6.63
CA ASP A 267 -22.48 1.98 6.77
C ASP A 267 -21.72 0.88 7.56
N ILE A 268 -22.31 0.35 8.63
CA ILE A 268 -21.75 -0.79 9.37
C ILE A 268 -21.70 -2.06 8.51
N GLN A 269 -22.79 -2.36 7.80
CA GLN A 269 -22.82 -3.52 6.89
C GLN A 269 -21.71 -3.47 5.85
N ILE A 270 -21.53 -2.31 5.21
CA ILE A 270 -20.48 -2.11 4.20
C ILE A 270 -19.10 -2.21 4.85
N SER A 271 -18.89 -1.61 6.01
CA SER A 271 -17.60 -1.68 6.73
C SER A 271 -17.20 -3.12 7.04
N VAL A 272 -18.14 -3.92 7.58
CA VAL A 272 -17.91 -5.34 7.90
C VAL A 272 -17.71 -6.17 6.63
N SER A 273 -18.44 -5.87 5.56
CA SER A 273 -18.26 -6.51 4.25
C SER A 273 -16.86 -6.26 3.68
N ILE A 274 -16.37 -5.01 3.75
CA ILE A 274 -15.00 -4.66 3.33
C ILE A 274 -13.97 -5.41 4.16
N LEU A 275 -14.13 -5.45 5.50
CA LEU A 275 -13.23 -6.18 6.40
C LEU A 275 -13.23 -7.69 6.13
N GLY A 276 -14.38 -8.28 5.79
CA GLY A 276 -14.52 -9.70 5.48
C GLY A 276 -14.02 -10.10 4.09
N ARG A 277 -13.69 -9.13 3.22
CA ARG A 277 -13.27 -9.38 1.85
C ARG A 277 -11.80 -9.84 1.82
N VAL A 278 -11.60 -11.15 2.01
CA VAL A 278 -10.27 -11.80 1.89
C VAL A 278 -9.89 -11.87 0.40
N ASP A 279 -8.84 -11.14 -0.01
CA ASP A 279 -8.32 -11.20 -1.38
C ASP A 279 -7.68 -12.58 -1.62
N LYS A 280 -8.29 -13.39 -2.49
CA LYS A 280 -7.85 -14.77 -2.80
C LYS A 280 -6.40 -14.84 -3.30
N ARG A 281 -5.82 -13.72 -3.75
CA ARG A 281 -4.42 -13.62 -4.20
C ARG A 281 -3.39 -13.83 -3.08
N VAL A 282 -3.76 -13.60 -1.82
CA VAL A 282 -2.88 -13.79 -0.65
C VAL A 282 -2.95 -15.23 -0.11
N SER A 283 -3.97 -16.01 -0.48
CA SER A 283 -4.09 -17.42 -0.11
C SER A 283 -3.19 -18.31 -1.00
N ARG A 284 -1.87 -18.22 -0.79
CA ARG A 284 -0.95 -19.31 -1.12
C ARG A 284 -0.72 -20.16 0.14
N ARG A 285 -1.74 -20.95 0.52
CA ARG A 285 -1.60 -22.20 1.30
C ARG A 285 -3.00 -22.81 1.47
N PRO A 286 -3.30 -23.95 0.82
CA PRO A 286 -4.49 -24.71 1.14
C PRO A 286 -4.18 -25.48 2.43
N GLU A 287 -4.88 -25.14 3.51
CA GLU A 287 -5.18 -25.96 4.69
C GLU A 287 -5.45 -25.01 5.89
N GLY A 288 -6.73 -24.84 6.24
CA GLY A 288 -7.10 -24.52 7.62
C GLY A 288 -7.61 -23.12 7.96
N VAL A 289 -7.98 -22.25 7.01
CA VAL A 289 -8.65 -20.97 7.37
C VAL A 289 -10.17 -21.16 7.32
N ILE A 290 -10.77 -21.23 8.52
CA ILE A 290 -12.21 -21.26 8.74
C ILE A 290 -12.84 -20.01 8.09
N GLN A 291 -13.65 -20.27 7.07
CA GLN A 291 -14.47 -19.29 6.37
C GLN A 291 -15.62 -18.87 7.30
N ALA A 292 -15.39 -17.83 8.11
CA ALA A 292 -16.46 -17.18 8.85
C ALA A 292 -17.36 -16.45 7.85
N GLY A 293 -18.48 -17.09 7.52
CA GLY A 293 -19.45 -16.63 6.54
C GLY A 293 -20.14 -15.33 6.95
N ILE A 294 -19.75 -14.25 6.29
CA ILE A 294 -20.68 -13.18 5.86
C ILE A 294 -20.46 -13.07 4.35
N CYS A 295 -20.97 -14.04 3.61
CA CYS A 295 -21.04 -13.98 2.15
C CYS A 295 -22.39 -14.57 1.76
N ASP A 296 -23.39 -13.68 1.70
CA ASP A 296 -24.60 -13.94 0.94
C ASP A 296 -24.24 -14.04 -0.55
N GLY A 297 -24.97 -14.88 -1.27
CA GLY A 297 -24.62 -15.35 -2.59
C GLY A 297 -24.49 -14.24 -3.62
N ASP A 298 -23.30 -14.14 -4.22
CA ASP A 298 -23.21 -13.73 -5.62
C ASP A 298 -22.38 -14.78 -6.37
N GLN A 299 -23.11 -15.81 -6.79
CA GLN A 299 -22.75 -16.71 -7.88
C GLN A 299 -22.84 -15.90 -9.19
N LEU A 300 -21.86 -15.03 -9.46
CA LEU A 300 -21.67 -14.47 -10.79
C LEU A 300 -20.30 -14.84 -11.34
N GLY A 301 -20.31 -15.99 -12.02
CA GLY A 301 -19.74 -16.12 -13.36
C GLY A 301 -18.27 -15.74 -13.52
N THR A 302 -17.38 -16.65 -13.14
CA THR A 302 -16.23 -16.91 -14.02
C THR A 302 -16.39 -18.32 -14.56
N ARG A 303 -17.03 -18.39 -15.73
CA ARG A 303 -17.03 -19.57 -16.57
C ARG A 303 -15.58 -19.90 -16.95
N PRO A 304 -15.22 -21.17 -17.09
CA PRO A 304 -13.89 -21.57 -17.51
C PRO A 304 -13.76 -21.37 -19.04
N ASP A 305 -12.51 -21.51 -19.52
CA ASP A 305 -12.14 -21.71 -20.93
C ASP A 305 -12.36 -20.55 -21.94
N VAL A 306 -11.38 -19.63 -21.98
CA VAL A 306 -10.62 -19.22 -23.20
C VAL A 306 -9.24 -18.70 -22.82
#